data_AF-A0A1X2DUE1-F1
#
_entry.id   AF-A0A1X2DUE1-F1
#
_cell.length_a   1.000
_cell.length_b   1.000
_cell.length_c   1.000
_cell.angle_alpha   90.00
_cell.angle_beta   90.00
_cell.angle_gamma   90.00
#
_symmetry.space_group_name_H-M   'P 1'
#
loop_
_entity.id
_entity.type
_entity.pdbx_description
1 polymer ?
#
loop_
_entity_poly.entity_id
_entity_poly.type
_entity_poly.pdbx_seq_one_letter_code
_entity_poly.pdbx_strand_id
1 'polypeptide(L)'
;MTEEEWNQTPAAQAVLTYTNFMMSVVMNIIGGALGGLVTKGLSWLAKKKAESAGATPERISSVLDPLREDSLRNALVLIASWSAFEACIEDFCKGVLQADMSIVGNERFEKIKIPVAELVAPQEEMLDNVYQAMDVHVGRKAGTNRFEELLGLLGLGGQIAKEIKSSFYAAQMVRNVWAHKAGIADRKFVSEAPHLGYVQGDLVSITFDQVNEYVTAILVYAQIVMNRHRAKCGLGPAPMGGDGPNHPLIDAYLGMYPSLQPSGEAAPPAT
;
A
#
# COMPACT_ATOMS: atom_id res chain seq x y z
N MET A 1 7.20 -7.01 -26.44
CA MET A 1 7.05 -5.62 -25.97
C MET A 1 8.42 -5.18 -25.48
N THR A 2 8.86 -3.97 -25.81
CA THR A 2 10.09 -3.35 -25.29
C THR A 2 9.83 -2.66 -23.95
N GLU A 3 10.89 -2.25 -23.24
CA GLU A 3 10.77 -1.50 -21.98
C GLU A 3 10.03 -0.16 -22.18
N GLU A 4 10.34 0.54 -23.26
CA GLU A 4 9.72 1.83 -23.60
C GLU A 4 8.23 1.67 -23.93
N GLU A 5 7.89 0.65 -24.72
CA GLU A 5 6.48 0.32 -25.03
C GLU A 5 5.71 -0.04 -23.75
N TRP A 6 6.31 -0.82 -22.85
CA TRP A 6 5.65 -1.21 -21.61
C TRP A 6 5.41 0.00 -20.71
N ASN A 7 6.40 0.90 -20.58
CA ASN A 7 6.26 2.13 -19.79
C ASN A 7 5.16 3.05 -20.32
N GLN A 8 4.78 2.97 -21.59
CA GLN A 8 3.67 3.74 -22.16
C GLN A 8 2.29 3.09 -21.94
N THR A 9 2.23 1.86 -21.43
CA THR A 9 0.95 1.20 -21.16
C THR A 9 0.22 1.86 -19.99
N PRO A 10 -1.13 1.92 -20.01
CA PRO A 10 -1.91 2.45 -18.89
C PRO A 10 -1.61 1.73 -17.57
N ALA A 11 -1.39 0.41 -17.61
CA ALA A 11 -1.00 -0.37 -16.44
C ALA A 11 0.35 0.07 -15.86
N ALA A 12 1.38 0.30 -16.68
CA ALA A 12 2.65 0.83 -16.19
C ALA A 12 2.50 2.25 -15.65
N GLN A 13 1.73 3.11 -16.32
CA GLN A 13 1.48 4.48 -15.88
C GLN A 13 0.79 4.56 -14.50
N ALA A 14 -0.12 3.62 -14.19
CA ALA A 14 -0.72 3.51 -12.86
C ALA A 14 0.35 3.29 -11.77
N VAL A 15 1.27 2.34 -11.99
CA VAL A 15 2.35 2.03 -11.03
C VAL A 15 3.37 3.15 -10.93
N LEU A 16 3.74 3.78 -12.05
CA LEU A 16 4.66 4.92 -12.06
C LEU A 16 4.08 6.13 -11.31
N THR A 17 2.80 6.42 -11.53
CA THR A 17 2.07 7.49 -10.82
C THR A 17 2.04 7.23 -9.32
N TYR A 18 1.71 5.99 -8.93
CA TYR A 18 1.75 5.55 -7.53
C TYR A 18 3.16 5.67 -6.93
N THR A 19 4.20 5.24 -7.65
CA THR A 19 5.59 5.30 -7.20
C THR A 19 6.03 6.76 -6.98
N ASN A 20 5.68 7.67 -7.89
CA ASN A 20 5.96 9.11 -7.76
C ASN A 20 5.26 9.73 -6.55
N PHE A 21 4.00 9.37 -6.32
CA PHE A 21 3.28 9.76 -5.12
C PHE A 21 3.97 9.24 -3.85
N MET A 22 4.37 7.97 -3.84
CA MET A 22 5.02 7.35 -2.69
C MET A 22 6.41 7.92 -2.40
N MET A 23 7.19 8.26 -3.42
CA MET A 23 8.44 9.01 -3.24
C MET A 23 8.17 10.35 -2.55
N SER A 24 7.10 11.04 -2.94
CA SER A 24 6.70 12.28 -2.28
C SER A 24 6.29 12.06 -0.82
N VAL A 25 5.56 10.98 -0.53
CA VAL A 25 5.21 10.59 0.86
C VAL A 25 6.48 10.32 1.67
N VAL A 26 7.40 9.50 1.17
CA VAL A 26 8.68 9.17 1.84
C VAL A 26 9.52 10.43 2.08
N MET A 27 9.64 11.33 1.10
CA MET A 27 10.39 12.57 1.25
C MET A 27 9.74 13.50 2.30
N ASN A 28 8.41 13.54 2.39
CA ASN A 28 7.71 14.29 3.43
C ASN A 28 7.89 13.67 4.83
N ILE A 29 7.95 12.33 4.94
CA ILE A 29 8.23 11.62 6.19
C ILE A 29 9.64 11.94 6.69
N ILE A 30 10.65 11.80 5.81
CA ILE A 30 12.06 12.05 6.15
C ILE A 30 12.28 13.54 6.45
N GLY A 31 11.75 14.43 5.60
CA GLY A 31 11.84 15.88 5.80
C GLY A 31 11.10 16.35 7.06
N GLY A 32 9.97 15.72 7.40
CA GLY A 32 9.20 15.99 8.61
C GLY A 32 9.90 15.56 9.89
N ALA A 33 10.67 14.45 9.85
CA ALA A 33 11.51 14.03 10.97
C ALA A 33 12.63 15.05 11.28
N LEU A 34 13.21 15.66 10.24
CA LEU A 34 14.19 16.75 10.38
C LEU A 34 13.52 18.09 10.77
N GLY A 35 12.26 18.32 10.39
CA GLY A 35 11.48 19.53 10.68
C GLY A 35 10.92 19.65 12.10
N GLY A 36 11.11 18.64 12.97
CA GLY A 36 10.54 18.56 14.31
C GLY A 36 10.91 19.67 15.31
N LEU A 37 11.79 20.60 14.93
CA LEU A 37 12.10 21.80 15.72
C LEU A 37 11.01 22.88 15.62
N VAL A 38 10.33 23.00 14.46
CA VAL A 38 9.33 24.06 14.23
C VAL A 38 8.00 23.73 14.93
N THR A 39 7.60 22.46 14.91
CA THR A 39 6.36 21.98 15.53
C THR A 39 6.39 22.10 17.06
N LYS A 40 7.54 21.85 17.70
CA LYS A 40 7.71 22.04 19.15
C LYS A 40 7.47 23.50 19.59
N GLY A 41 7.87 24.47 18.77
CA GLY A 41 7.63 25.90 19.03
C GLY A 41 6.14 26.29 18.93
N LEU A 42 5.42 25.72 17.96
CA LEU A 42 3.99 25.93 17.78
C LEU A 42 3.14 25.26 18.87
N SER A 43 3.48 24.03 19.28
CA SER A 43 2.78 23.34 20.38
C SER A 43 2.96 24.08 21.72
N TRP A 44 4.14 24.69 21.96
CA TRP A 44 4.36 25.54 23.14
C TRP A 44 3.45 26.79 23.12
N LEU A 45 3.31 27.46 21.98
CA LEU A 45 2.40 28.62 21.83
C LEU A 45 0.93 28.23 22.00
N ALA A 46 0.51 27.10 21.42
CA ALA A 46 -0.85 26.59 21.54
C ALA A 46 -1.21 26.24 23.00
N LYS A 47 -0.27 25.61 23.73
CA LYS A 47 -0.40 25.32 25.15
C LYS A 47 -0.62 26.59 25.98
N LYS A 48 0.21 27.60 25.77
CA LYS A 48 0.12 28.89 26.49
C LYS A 48 -1.21 29.61 26.25
N LYS A 49 -1.73 29.53 25.02
CA LYS A 49 -3.03 30.12 24.65
C LYS A 49 -4.20 29.35 25.27
N ALA A 50 -4.15 28.02 25.31
CA ALA A 50 -5.18 27.20 25.95
C ALA A 50 -5.24 27.41 27.47
N GLU A 51 -4.08 27.53 28.13
CA GLU A 51 -3.97 27.88 29.56
C GLU A 51 -4.61 29.25 29.84
N SER A 52 -4.35 30.25 28.98
CA SER A 52 -4.95 31.59 29.12
C SER A 52 -6.47 31.62 28.88
N ALA A 53 -7.04 30.60 28.25
CA ALA A 53 -8.47 30.48 27.98
C ALA A 53 -9.23 29.68 29.06
N GLY A 54 -8.58 29.32 30.17
CA GLY A 54 -9.21 28.60 31.29
C GLY A 54 -9.47 27.12 31.01
N ALA A 55 -8.83 26.53 30.00
CA ALA A 55 -8.88 25.08 29.80
C ALA A 55 -8.12 24.39 30.95
N THR A 56 -8.72 23.32 31.51
CA THR A 56 -8.09 22.59 32.60
C THR A 56 -6.82 21.87 32.11
N PRO A 57 -5.77 21.74 32.93
CA PRO A 57 -4.54 21.04 32.56
C PRO A 57 -4.79 19.63 32.01
N GLU A 58 -5.79 18.91 32.53
CA GLU A 58 -6.19 17.59 32.03
C GLU A 58 -6.70 17.65 30.58
N ARG A 59 -7.58 18.60 30.26
CA ARG A 59 -8.08 18.80 28.88
C ARG A 59 -6.98 19.23 27.91
N ILE A 60 -6.06 20.10 28.35
CA ILE A 60 -4.91 20.53 27.54
C ILE A 60 -3.95 19.36 27.29
N SER A 61 -3.68 18.56 28.33
CA SER A 61 -2.79 17.40 28.23
C SER A 61 -3.33 16.29 27.34
N SER A 62 -4.66 16.07 27.32
CA SER A 62 -5.28 15.09 26.41
C SER A 62 -5.30 15.54 24.94
N VAL A 63 -5.21 16.85 24.70
CA VAL A 63 -5.17 17.43 23.34
C VAL A 63 -3.74 17.50 22.80
N LEU A 64 -2.75 17.64 23.68
CA LEU A 64 -1.33 17.73 23.36
C LEU A 64 -0.56 16.47 23.84
N ASP A 65 -1.15 15.29 23.66
CA ASP A 65 -0.46 14.02 23.92
C ASP A 65 0.51 13.75 22.76
N PRO A 66 1.84 13.87 22.95
CA PRO A 66 2.81 13.70 21.87
C PRO A 66 2.74 12.31 21.25
N LEU A 67 2.41 11.28 22.03
CA LEU A 67 2.28 9.91 21.54
C LEU A 67 1.10 9.78 20.58
N ARG A 68 -0.02 10.44 20.89
CA ARG A 68 -1.20 10.47 20.03
C ARG A 68 -0.95 11.29 18.76
N GLU A 69 -0.29 12.44 18.87
CA GLU A 69 0.06 13.29 17.74
C GLU A 69 1.01 12.57 16.76
N ASP A 70 2.07 11.93 17.28
CA ASP A 70 3.01 11.17 16.47
C ASP A 70 2.34 9.97 15.80
N SER A 71 1.52 9.23 16.56
CA SER A 71 0.77 8.09 16.01
C SER A 71 -0.23 8.52 14.95
N LEU A 72 -0.92 9.65 15.14
CA LEU A 72 -1.84 10.21 14.15
C LEU A 72 -1.09 10.60 12.87
N ARG A 73 0.07 11.27 12.99
CA ARG A 73 0.89 11.63 11.83
C ARG A 73 1.31 10.38 11.05
N ASN A 74 1.82 9.37 11.74
CA ASN A 74 2.23 8.10 11.13
C ASN A 74 1.03 7.35 10.52
N ALA A 75 -0.13 7.39 11.17
CA ALA A 75 -1.36 6.82 10.65
C ALA A 75 -1.85 7.52 9.38
N LEU A 76 -1.76 8.86 9.31
CA LEU A 76 -2.16 9.63 8.12
C LEU A 76 -1.30 9.30 6.91
N VAL A 77 0.01 9.12 7.14
CA VAL A 77 0.93 8.59 6.11
C VAL A 77 0.45 7.22 5.63
N LEU A 78 0.20 6.29 6.55
CA LEU A 78 -0.25 4.95 6.19
C LEU A 78 -1.58 4.97 5.44
N ILE A 79 -2.54 5.78 5.87
CA ILE A 79 -3.84 5.95 5.20
C ILE A 79 -3.65 6.49 3.78
N ALA A 80 -2.79 7.50 3.60
CA ALA A 80 -2.51 8.07 2.29
C ALA A 80 -1.85 7.05 1.35
N SER A 81 -0.84 6.32 1.84
CA SER A 81 -0.17 5.27 1.09
C SER A 81 -1.09 4.12 0.71
N TRP A 82 -1.97 3.69 1.62
CA TRP A 82 -2.96 2.64 1.35
C TRP A 82 -3.98 3.08 0.31
N SER A 83 -4.56 4.28 0.45
CA SER A 83 -5.55 4.80 -0.51
C SER A 83 -4.95 4.97 -1.90
N ALA A 84 -3.71 5.47 -2.00
CA ALA A 84 -3.01 5.58 -3.27
C ALA A 84 -2.71 4.21 -3.88
N PHE A 85 -2.41 3.20 -3.06
CA PHE A 85 -2.23 1.82 -3.53
C PHE A 85 -3.54 1.21 -4.05
N GLU A 86 -4.67 1.43 -3.37
CA GLU A 86 -5.97 0.95 -3.85
C GLU A 86 -6.33 1.57 -5.22
N ALA A 87 -6.13 2.88 -5.38
CA ALA A 87 -6.30 3.56 -6.66
C ALA A 87 -5.34 3.02 -7.73
N CYS A 88 -4.07 2.78 -7.36
CA CYS A 88 -3.09 2.17 -8.27
C CYS A 88 -3.53 0.81 -8.78
N ILE A 89 -4.05 -0.08 -7.92
CA ILE A 89 -4.51 -1.41 -8.33
C ILE A 89 -5.72 -1.31 -9.24
N GLU A 90 -6.65 -0.39 -8.94
CA GLU A 90 -7.81 -0.12 -9.78
C GLU A 90 -7.40 0.30 -11.20
N ASP A 91 -6.60 1.36 -11.31
CA ASP A 91 -6.12 1.89 -12.59
C ASP A 91 -5.26 0.86 -13.32
N PHE A 92 -4.46 0.08 -12.60
CA PHE A 92 -3.66 -1.00 -13.16
C PHE A 92 -4.55 -2.09 -13.77
N CYS A 93 -5.57 -2.55 -13.05
CA CYS A 93 -6.51 -3.56 -13.55
C CYS A 93 -7.24 -3.07 -14.81
N LYS A 94 -7.73 -1.82 -14.79
CA LYS A 94 -8.35 -1.19 -15.96
C LYS A 94 -7.38 -1.09 -17.13
N GLY A 95 -6.12 -0.73 -16.87
CA GLY A 95 -5.08 -0.64 -17.90
C GLY A 95 -4.74 -2.00 -18.52
N VAL A 96 -4.75 -3.08 -17.74
CA VAL A 96 -4.58 -4.44 -18.25
C VAL A 96 -5.77 -4.86 -19.12
N LEU A 97 -7.01 -4.57 -18.69
CA LEU A 97 -8.22 -4.83 -19.48
C LEU A 97 -8.24 -4.02 -20.79
N GLN A 98 -7.85 -2.76 -20.73
CA GLN A 98 -7.77 -1.90 -21.91
C GLN A 98 -6.80 -2.43 -22.97
N ALA A 99 -5.69 -3.04 -22.53
CA ALA A 99 -4.72 -3.64 -23.43
C ALA A 99 -5.20 -4.97 -24.03
N ASP A 100 -5.99 -5.75 -23.28
CA ASP A 100 -6.49 -7.05 -23.71
C ASP A 100 -7.89 -7.37 -23.12
N MET A 101 -8.93 -6.96 -23.86
CA MET A 101 -10.32 -7.26 -23.50
C MET A 101 -10.70 -8.74 -23.68
N SER A 102 -9.88 -9.55 -24.37
CA SER A 102 -10.17 -10.98 -24.54
C SER A 102 -10.13 -11.74 -23.21
N ILE A 103 -9.46 -11.18 -22.19
CA ILE A 103 -9.42 -11.70 -20.83
C ILE A 103 -10.84 -11.88 -20.25
N VAL A 104 -11.79 -11.00 -20.59
CA VAL A 104 -13.18 -11.09 -20.12
C VAL A 104 -13.89 -12.34 -20.68
N GLY A 105 -13.38 -12.92 -21.76
CA GLY A 105 -13.90 -14.18 -22.32
C GLY A 105 -13.39 -15.45 -21.63
N ASN A 106 -12.55 -15.35 -20.61
CA ASN A 106 -12.00 -16.53 -19.93
C ASN A 106 -12.98 -17.15 -18.91
N GLU A 107 -12.73 -18.41 -18.53
CA GLU A 107 -13.57 -19.16 -17.58
C GLU A 107 -13.70 -18.50 -16.19
N ARG A 108 -12.73 -17.64 -15.80
CA ARG A 108 -12.73 -16.95 -14.50
C ARG A 108 -13.77 -15.83 -14.47
N PHE A 109 -14.12 -15.26 -15.62
CA PHE A 109 -15.15 -14.23 -15.76
C PHE A 109 -16.57 -14.78 -15.91
N GLU A 110 -16.77 -16.09 -16.15
CA GLU A 110 -18.10 -16.70 -16.34
C GLU A 110 -19.07 -16.43 -15.18
N LYS A 111 -18.55 -16.27 -13.96
CA LYS A 111 -19.36 -16.03 -12.76
C LYS A 111 -19.58 -14.55 -12.47
N ILE A 112 -18.95 -13.66 -13.22
CA ILE A 112 -19.05 -12.21 -13.05
C ILE A 112 -20.21 -11.72 -13.91
N LYS A 113 -21.21 -11.14 -13.25
CA LYS A 113 -22.41 -10.63 -13.92
C LYS A 113 -22.21 -9.17 -14.28
N ILE A 114 -22.14 -8.89 -15.58
CA ILE A 114 -22.06 -7.54 -16.12
C ILE A 114 -23.25 -7.34 -17.07
N PRO A 115 -24.14 -6.37 -16.80
CA PRO A 115 -25.22 -6.02 -17.72
C PRO A 115 -24.68 -5.69 -19.12
N VAL A 116 -25.32 -6.21 -20.17
CA VAL A 116 -24.89 -5.96 -21.57
C VAL A 116 -24.88 -4.46 -21.90
N ALA A 117 -25.80 -3.69 -21.31
CA ALA A 117 -25.83 -2.23 -21.48
C ALA A 117 -24.55 -1.54 -20.99
N GLU A 118 -23.91 -2.07 -19.95
CA GLU A 118 -22.65 -1.55 -19.40
C GLU A 118 -21.45 -1.92 -20.30
N LEU A 119 -21.54 -3.02 -21.05
CA LEU A 119 -20.51 -3.47 -21.99
C LEU A 119 -20.51 -2.70 -23.32
N VAL A 120 -21.58 -1.94 -23.62
CA VAL A 120 -21.69 -1.10 -24.82
C VAL A 120 -21.48 0.39 -24.51
N ALA A 121 -21.15 0.72 -23.26
CA ALA A 121 -20.81 2.08 -22.84
C ALA A 121 -19.51 2.57 -23.52
N PRO A 122 -19.21 3.89 -23.48
CA PRO A 122 -17.89 4.40 -23.86
C PRO A 122 -16.77 3.65 -23.15
N GLN A 123 -15.61 3.49 -23.81
CA GLN A 123 -14.55 2.59 -23.36
C GLN A 123 -14.14 2.81 -21.90
N GLU A 124 -14.00 4.05 -21.45
CA GLU A 124 -13.65 4.40 -20.08
C GLU A 124 -14.71 3.92 -19.08
N GLU A 125 -15.98 4.23 -19.32
CA GLU A 125 -17.11 3.80 -18.50
C GLU A 125 -17.29 2.26 -18.52
N MET A 126 -17.06 1.63 -19.68
CA MET A 126 -17.07 0.17 -19.80
C MET A 126 -16.00 -0.48 -18.91
N LEU A 127 -14.78 0.05 -18.89
CA LEU A 127 -13.69 -0.46 -18.07
C LEU A 127 -14.00 -0.29 -16.57
N ASP A 128 -14.60 0.83 -16.18
CA ASP A 128 -15.08 1.07 -14.83
C ASP A 128 -16.14 0.04 -14.42
N ASN A 129 -17.14 -0.20 -15.27
CA ASN A 129 -18.20 -1.17 -15.02
C ASN A 129 -17.65 -2.60 -14.88
N VAL A 130 -16.72 -3.00 -15.76
CA VAL A 130 -16.07 -4.31 -15.69
C VAL A 130 -15.26 -4.45 -14.40
N TYR A 131 -14.44 -3.45 -14.06
CA TYR A 131 -13.68 -3.45 -12.81
C TYR A 131 -14.59 -3.52 -11.58
N GLN A 132 -15.66 -2.73 -11.55
CA GLN A 132 -16.61 -2.71 -10.43
C GLN A 132 -17.29 -4.07 -10.27
N ALA A 133 -17.66 -4.74 -11.36
CA ALA A 133 -18.21 -6.09 -11.30
C ALA A 133 -17.19 -7.12 -10.77
N MET A 134 -15.91 -6.99 -11.14
CA MET A 134 -14.83 -7.80 -10.59
C MET A 134 -14.66 -7.56 -9.07
N ASP A 135 -14.63 -6.30 -8.63
CA ASP A 135 -14.46 -5.97 -7.20
C ASP A 135 -15.64 -6.45 -6.35
N VAL A 136 -16.87 -6.31 -6.87
CA VAL A 136 -18.07 -6.87 -6.22
C VAL A 136 -18.00 -8.39 -6.12
N HIS A 137 -17.53 -9.06 -7.19
CA HIS A 137 -17.40 -10.52 -7.21
C HIS A 137 -16.38 -11.04 -6.18
N VAL A 138 -15.20 -10.40 -6.11
CA VAL A 138 -14.16 -10.75 -5.13
C VAL A 138 -14.61 -10.43 -3.70
N GLY A 139 -15.29 -9.31 -3.52
CA GLY A 139 -15.82 -8.84 -2.25
C GLY A 139 -14.74 -8.40 -1.27
N ARG A 140 -15.13 -8.25 0.00
CA ARG A 140 -14.23 -7.79 1.05
C ARG A 140 -13.42 -8.96 1.61
N LYS A 141 -12.11 -8.92 1.40
CA LYS A 141 -11.14 -9.86 1.99
C LYS A 141 -10.01 -9.10 2.65
N ALA A 142 -9.32 -9.78 3.55
CA ALA A 142 -8.27 -9.20 4.36
C ALA A 142 -6.88 -9.44 3.73
N GLY A 143 -5.96 -8.50 3.99
CA GLY A 143 -4.60 -8.48 3.49
C GLY A 143 -4.53 -8.49 1.96
N THR A 144 -3.53 -9.19 1.44
CA THR A 144 -3.31 -9.32 -0.01
C THR A 144 -4.35 -10.18 -0.71
N ASN A 145 -5.13 -10.99 0.00
CA ASN A 145 -6.02 -11.98 -0.61
C ASN A 145 -7.09 -11.34 -1.52
N ARG A 146 -7.63 -10.17 -1.15
CA ARG A 146 -8.55 -9.42 -2.02
C ARG A 146 -7.89 -9.11 -3.36
N PHE A 147 -6.71 -8.50 -3.31
CA PHE A 147 -5.99 -8.06 -4.51
C PHE A 147 -5.50 -9.25 -5.34
N GLU A 148 -5.04 -10.33 -4.72
CA GLU A 148 -4.61 -11.54 -5.42
C GLU A 148 -5.75 -12.24 -6.17
N GLU A 149 -6.97 -12.23 -5.62
CA GLU A 149 -8.13 -12.77 -6.33
C GLU A 149 -8.55 -11.88 -7.50
N LEU A 150 -8.55 -10.56 -7.29
CA LEU A 150 -8.84 -9.57 -8.33
C LEU A 150 -7.84 -9.69 -9.49
N LEU A 151 -6.54 -9.73 -9.19
CA LEU A 151 -5.46 -9.97 -10.16
C LEU A 151 -5.53 -11.38 -10.75
N GLY A 152 -6.02 -12.34 -9.98
CA GLY A 152 -6.31 -13.71 -10.42
C GLY A 152 -7.26 -13.75 -11.61
N LEU A 153 -8.30 -12.91 -11.64
CA LEU A 153 -9.20 -12.80 -12.79
C LEU A 153 -8.45 -12.40 -14.08
N LEU A 154 -7.42 -11.56 -13.95
CA LEU A 154 -6.57 -11.08 -15.04
C LEU A 154 -5.39 -12.00 -15.41
N GLY A 155 -5.26 -13.13 -14.70
CA GLY A 155 -4.13 -14.04 -14.83
C GLY A 155 -2.83 -13.52 -14.21
N LEU A 156 -2.91 -12.56 -13.29
CA LEU A 156 -1.79 -11.90 -12.62
C LEU A 156 -1.69 -12.21 -11.11
N GLY A 157 -2.56 -13.07 -10.60
CA GLY A 157 -2.46 -13.59 -9.23
C GLY A 157 -1.26 -14.53 -9.07
N GLY A 158 -0.78 -14.69 -7.84
CA GLY A 158 0.37 -15.54 -7.56
C GLY A 158 0.74 -15.63 -6.09
N GLN A 159 1.80 -16.38 -5.80
CA GLN A 159 2.33 -16.48 -4.44
C GLN A 159 3.04 -15.17 -4.04
N ILE A 160 3.03 -14.90 -2.74
CA ILE A 160 3.72 -13.77 -2.10
C ILE A 160 4.40 -14.35 -0.86
N ALA A 161 5.62 -13.90 -0.60
CA ALA A 161 6.36 -14.28 0.61
C ALA A 161 5.56 -13.95 1.88
N LYS A 162 5.73 -14.78 2.91
CA LYS A 162 4.94 -14.72 4.15
C LYS A 162 5.15 -13.38 4.87
N GLU A 163 6.39 -12.90 4.89
CA GLU A 163 6.84 -11.67 5.51
C GLU A 163 6.06 -10.48 4.94
N ILE A 164 6.00 -10.38 3.61
CA ILE A 164 5.24 -9.34 2.89
C ILE A 164 3.74 -9.44 3.21
N LYS A 165 3.16 -10.65 3.15
CA LYS A 165 1.73 -10.85 3.48
C LYS A 165 1.40 -10.41 4.90
N SER A 166 2.26 -10.75 5.85
CA SER A 166 2.07 -10.41 7.27
C SER A 166 2.15 -8.91 7.52
N SER A 167 3.19 -8.22 7.04
CA SER A 167 3.32 -6.77 7.21
C SER A 167 2.24 -5.99 6.44
N PHE A 168 1.84 -6.46 5.25
CA PHE A 168 0.74 -5.87 4.49
C PHE A 168 -0.62 -6.05 5.19
N TYR A 169 -0.85 -7.21 5.81
CA TYR A 169 -2.06 -7.45 6.62
C TYR A 169 -2.10 -6.54 7.85
N ALA A 170 -1.00 -6.42 8.59
CA ALA A 170 -0.88 -5.51 9.73
C ALA A 170 -1.15 -4.06 9.32
N ALA A 171 -0.58 -3.61 8.19
CA ALA A 171 -0.84 -2.31 7.60
C ALA A 171 -2.35 -2.05 7.38
N GLN A 172 -3.08 -3.02 6.80
CA GLN A 172 -4.52 -2.91 6.60
C GLN A 172 -5.28 -2.75 7.92
N MET A 173 -4.95 -3.57 8.92
CA MET A 173 -5.65 -3.58 10.21
C MET A 173 -5.47 -2.25 10.94
N VAL A 174 -4.22 -1.76 11.00
CA VAL A 174 -3.88 -0.49 11.63
C VAL A 174 -4.55 0.68 10.89
N ARG A 175 -4.48 0.71 9.55
CA ARG A 175 -5.15 1.72 8.72
C ARG A 175 -6.66 1.77 9.00
N ASN A 176 -7.31 0.60 9.07
CA ASN A 176 -8.76 0.53 9.27
C ASN A 176 -9.18 1.10 10.64
N VAL A 177 -8.43 0.82 11.70
CA VAL A 177 -8.71 1.39 13.03
C VAL A 177 -8.50 2.90 13.04
N TRP A 178 -7.45 3.41 12.43
CA TRP A 178 -7.23 4.85 12.37
C TRP A 178 -8.29 5.57 11.52
N ALA A 179 -8.63 5.02 10.34
CA ALA A 179 -9.60 5.61 9.44
C ALA A 179 -11.04 5.60 10.01
N HIS A 180 -11.41 4.59 10.80
CA HIS A 180 -12.82 4.38 11.19
C HIS A 180 -13.08 4.44 12.70
N LYS A 181 -12.05 4.40 13.53
CA LYS A 181 -12.14 4.35 15.00
C LYS A 181 -11.21 5.34 15.71
N ALA A 182 -10.67 6.32 14.98
CA ALA A 182 -9.79 7.35 15.53
C ALA A 182 -8.59 6.81 16.34
N GLY A 183 -8.07 5.65 15.90
CA GLY A 183 -6.93 4.98 16.51
C GLY A 183 -7.29 4.11 17.71
N ILE A 184 -8.56 3.95 18.08
CA ILE A 184 -8.97 3.16 19.24
C ILE A 184 -9.26 1.71 18.83
N ALA A 185 -8.56 0.76 19.43
CA ALA A 185 -8.72 -0.67 19.20
C ALA A 185 -10.15 -1.11 19.58
N ASP A 186 -10.93 -1.54 18.58
CA ASP A 186 -12.25 -2.12 18.81
C ASP A 186 -12.19 -3.65 18.90
N ARG A 187 -13.33 -4.27 19.23
CA ARG A 187 -13.42 -5.74 19.34
C ARG A 187 -13.00 -6.45 18.06
N LYS A 188 -13.30 -5.86 16.89
CA LYS A 188 -13.00 -6.47 15.60
C LYS A 188 -11.50 -6.48 15.36
N PHE A 189 -10.83 -5.35 15.55
CA PHE A 189 -9.38 -5.24 15.41
C PHE A 189 -8.62 -6.21 16.32
N VAL A 190 -8.98 -6.28 17.61
CA VAL A 190 -8.33 -7.19 18.56
C VAL A 190 -8.52 -8.66 18.15
N SER A 191 -9.70 -9.01 17.61
CA SER A 191 -9.97 -10.38 17.15
C SER A 191 -9.26 -10.75 15.85
N GLU A 192 -9.08 -9.80 14.93
CA GLU A 192 -8.48 -10.02 13.61
C GLU A 192 -6.95 -9.91 13.65
N ALA A 193 -6.41 -9.05 14.51
CA ALA A 193 -4.98 -8.77 14.63
C ALA A 193 -4.40 -9.04 16.04
N PRO A 194 -4.62 -10.24 16.64
CA PRO A 194 -4.14 -10.52 18.00
C PRO A 194 -2.61 -10.48 18.13
N HIS A 195 -1.89 -10.74 17.04
CA HIS A 195 -0.43 -10.68 16.97
C HIS A 195 0.15 -9.27 17.19
N LEU A 196 -0.67 -8.21 17.08
CA LEU A 196 -0.26 -6.84 17.34
C LEU A 196 -0.29 -6.48 18.84
N GLY A 197 -0.85 -7.33 19.70
CA GLY A 197 -0.74 -7.19 21.16
C GLY A 197 -1.62 -6.13 21.83
N TYR A 198 -2.57 -5.54 21.11
CA TYR A 198 -3.52 -4.57 21.65
C TYR A 198 -4.73 -5.22 22.33
N VAL A 199 -5.28 -4.56 23.34
CA VAL A 199 -6.58 -4.89 23.93
C VAL A 199 -7.65 -3.86 23.55
N GLN A 200 -8.93 -4.20 23.74
CA GLN A 200 -10.04 -3.32 23.36
C GLN A 200 -10.00 -2.03 24.19
N GLY A 201 -10.07 -0.89 23.52
CA GLY A 201 -10.00 0.44 24.12
C GLY A 201 -8.63 1.09 24.07
N ASP A 202 -7.57 0.33 23.73
CA ASP A 202 -6.22 0.87 23.60
C ASP A 202 -6.14 1.87 22.45
N LEU A 203 -5.26 2.86 22.62
CA LEU A 203 -4.74 3.62 21.49
C LEU A 203 -3.77 2.74 20.71
N VAL A 204 -4.07 2.47 19.44
CA VAL A 204 -3.17 1.80 18.49
C VAL A 204 -2.05 2.77 18.11
N SER A 205 -1.03 2.84 18.97
CA SER A 205 0.15 3.67 18.77
C SER A 205 1.01 3.13 17.62
N ILE A 206 1.47 4.00 16.72
CA ILE A 206 2.29 3.58 15.58
C ILE A 206 3.60 4.36 15.62
N THR A 207 4.70 3.63 15.74
CA THR A 207 6.04 4.19 15.65
C THR A 207 6.43 4.51 14.20
N PHE A 208 7.49 5.31 14.04
CA PHE A 208 8.05 5.59 12.72
C PHE A 208 8.51 4.32 11.99
N ASP A 209 9.17 3.40 12.71
CA ASP A 209 9.68 2.16 12.14
C ASP A 209 8.53 1.26 11.65
N GLN A 210 7.43 1.18 12.41
CA GLN A 210 6.24 0.44 11.99
C GLN A 210 5.60 1.03 10.74
N VAL A 211 5.45 2.36 10.64
CA VAL A 211 4.91 2.96 9.41
C VAL A 211 5.85 2.74 8.22
N ASN A 212 7.17 2.80 8.43
CA ASN A 212 8.15 2.49 7.38
C ASN A 212 8.03 1.04 6.91
N GLU A 213 7.90 0.08 7.83
CA GLU A 213 7.68 -1.34 7.50
C GLU A 213 6.37 -1.54 6.71
N TYR A 214 5.26 -0.96 7.18
CA TYR A 214 3.95 -1.06 6.52
C TYR A 214 3.96 -0.43 5.13
N VAL A 215 4.52 0.76 4.98
CA VAL A 215 4.66 1.44 3.69
C VAL A 215 5.55 0.63 2.74
N THR A 216 6.65 0.08 3.24
CA THR A 216 7.54 -0.79 2.46
C THR A 216 6.80 -2.04 1.99
N ALA A 217 5.98 -2.67 2.84
CA ALA A 217 5.19 -3.84 2.44
C ALA A 217 4.21 -3.52 1.30
N ILE A 218 3.57 -2.35 1.32
CA ILE A 218 2.65 -1.90 0.27
C ILE A 218 3.42 -1.65 -1.04
N LEU A 219 4.57 -0.95 -0.97
CA LEU A 219 5.43 -0.69 -2.13
C LEU A 219 5.96 -1.98 -2.76
N VAL A 220 6.46 -2.91 -1.94
CA VAL A 220 6.93 -4.22 -2.38
C VAL A 220 5.82 -4.99 -3.05
N TYR A 221 4.60 -4.95 -2.51
CA TYR A 221 3.48 -5.63 -3.12
C TYR A 221 3.11 -5.02 -4.49
N ALA A 222 3.07 -3.70 -4.62
CA ALA A 222 2.85 -3.03 -5.91
C ALA A 222 3.92 -3.42 -6.96
N GLN A 223 5.19 -3.49 -6.55
CA GLN A 223 6.30 -3.92 -7.42
C GLN A 223 6.13 -5.38 -7.89
N ILE A 224 5.66 -6.28 -7.01
CA ILE A 224 5.36 -7.67 -7.37
C ILE A 224 4.29 -7.71 -8.46
N VAL A 225 3.20 -6.97 -8.29
CA VAL A 225 2.09 -6.90 -9.26
C VAL A 225 2.60 -6.40 -10.61
N MET A 226 3.40 -5.32 -10.60
CA MET A 226 4.04 -4.78 -11.79
C MET A 226 4.91 -5.82 -12.51
N ASN A 227 5.77 -6.52 -11.78
CA ASN A 227 6.68 -7.52 -12.34
C ASN A 227 5.96 -8.73 -12.91
N ARG A 228 4.82 -9.13 -12.36
CA ARG A 228 3.99 -10.20 -12.95
C ARG A 228 3.42 -9.77 -14.31
N HIS A 229 2.99 -8.52 -14.44
CA HIS A 229 2.54 -7.99 -15.73
C HIS A 229 3.69 -7.85 -16.73
N ARG A 230 4.85 -7.35 -16.30
CA ARG A 230 6.07 -7.33 -17.13
C ARG A 230 6.42 -8.71 -17.67
N ALA A 231 6.40 -9.74 -16.81
CA ALA A 231 6.63 -11.12 -17.23
C ALA A 231 5.60 -11.59 -18.26
N LYS A 232 4.31 -11.26 -18.09
CA LYS A 232 3.25 -11.54 -19.08
C LYS A 232 3.51 -10.84 -20.43
N CYS A 233 4.15 -9.68 -20.41
CA CYS A 233 4.58 -8.94 -21.61
C CYS A 233 5.92 -9.42 -22.21
N GLY A 234 6.54 -10.45 -21.65
CA GLY A 234 7.83 -10.98 -22.10
C GLY A 234 9.04 -10.19 -21.62
N LEU A 235 8.89 -9.35 -20.59
CA LEU A 235 9.97 -8.56 -19.99
C LEU A 235 10.48 -9.20 -18.70
N GLY A 236 11.75 -8.92 -18.38
CA GLY A 236 12.32 -9.26 -17.09
C GLY A 236 11.74 -8.42 -15.95
N PRO A 237 11.88 -8.86 -14.69
CA PRO A 237 11.45 -8.07 -13.54
C PRO A 237 12.24 -6.75 -13.49
N ALA A 238 11.57 -5.67 -13.13
CA ALA A 238 12.23 -4.42 -12.80
C ALA A 238 12.79 -4.50 -11.37
N PRO A 239 13.99 -3.95 -11.11
CA PRO A 239 14.52 -3.84 -9.76
C PRO A 239 13.63 -2.93 -8.92
N MET A 240 13.60 -3.16 -7.61
CA MET A 240 13.11 -2.16 -6.69
C MET A 240 14.18 -1.08 -6.54
N GLY A 241 13.82 0.19 -6.70
CA GLY A 241 14.78 1.28 -6.56
C GLY A 241 15.27 1.43 -5.11
N GLY A 242 16.58 1.61 -4.95
CA GLY A 242 17.22 2.01 -3.69
C GLY A 242 18.27 1.02 -3.18
N ASP A 243 19.47 1.54 -2.89
CA ASP A 243 20.55 0.82 -2.18
C ASP A 243 20.27 0.74 -0.66
N GLY A 244 19.00 0.53 -0.30
CA GLY A 244 18.54 0.56 1.08
C GLY A 244 19.22 -0.53 1.92
N PRO A 245 19.39 -0.32 3.24
CA PRO A 245 19.92 -1.34 4.14
C PRO A 245 19.09 -2.62 4.04
N ASN A 246 19.72 -3.79 4.28
CA ASN A 246 19.09 -5.11 4.32
C ASN A 246 17.75 -5.06 5.09
N HIS A 247 16.64 -4.97 4.35
CA HIS A 247 15.30 -4.91 4.91
C HIS A 247 14.63 -6.25 4.62
N PRO A 248 14.07 -6.95 5.63
CA PRO A 248 13.54 -8.32 5.45
C PRO A 248 12.51 -8.45 4.31
N LEU A 249 11.69 -7.41 4.10
CA LEU A 249 10.72 -7.39 2.99
C LEU A 249 11.37 -7.27 1.61
N ILE A 250 12.50 -6.56 1.51
CA ILE A 250 13.28 -6.43 0.27
C ILE A 250 13.99 -7.74 -0.01
N ASP A 251 14.57 -8.38 1.01
CA ASP A 251 15.20 -9.70 0.87
C ASP A 251 14.18 -10.76 0.44
N ALA A 252 12.98 -10.74 1.04
CA ALA A 252 11.87 -11.60 0.65
C ALA A 252 11.45 -11.37 -0.82
N TYR A 253 11.41 -10.12 -1.27
CA TYR A 253 11.15 -9.76 -2.66
C TYR A 253 12.26 -10.25 -3.61
N LEU A 254 13.54 -10.03 -3.28
CA LEU A 254 14.67 -10.50 -4.09
C LEU A 254 14.71 -12.04 -4.17
N GLY A 255 14.30 -12.73 -3.11
CA GLY A 255 14.11 -14.19 -3.12
C GLY A 255 13.04 -14.66 -4.12
N MET A 256 12.05 -13.82 -4.43
CA MET A 256 11.04 -14.11 -5.46
C MET A 256 11.54 -13.85 -6.89
N TYR A 257 12.60 -13.05 -7.06
CA TYR A 257 13.15 -12.68 -8.36
C TYR A 257 14.67 -12.89 -8.40
N PRO A 258 15.16 -14.14 -8.50
CA PRO A 258 16.58 -14.44 -8.44
C PRO A 258 17.43 -13.72 -9.50
N SER A 259 16.85 -13.38 -10.66
CA SER A 259 17.54 -12.62 -11.71
C SER A 259 17.86 -11.17 -11.33
N LEU A 260 17.29 -10.65 -10.24
CA LEU A 260 17.60 -9.33 -9.70
C LEU A 260 18.71 -9.36 -8.64
N GLN A 261 19.12 -10.54 -8.18
CA GLN A 261 20.22 -10.62 -7.24
C GLN A 261 21.50 -10.18 -7.96
N PRO A 262 22.34 -9.32 -7.33
CA PRO A 262 23.61 -8.95 -7.92
C PRO A 262 24.37 -10.24 -8.22
N SER A 263 24.68 -10.46 -9.50
CA SER A 263 25.50 -11.60 -9.92
C SER A 263 26.74 -11.55 -9.07
N GLY A 264 26.84 -12.50 -8.12
CA GLY A 264 27.70 -12.39 -6.95
C GLY A 264 29.02 -11.74 -7.32
N GLU A 265 29.33 -10.63 -6.64
CA GLU A 265 30.64 -9.99 -6.70
C GLU A 265 31.65 -11.13 -6.66
N ALA A 266 32.31 -11.39 -7.80
CA ALA A 266 33.19 -12.53 -7.91
C ALA A 266 34.17 -12.41 -6.76
N ALA A 267 34.14 -13.37 -5.83
CA ALA A 267 34.96 -13.31 -4.64
C ALA A 267 36.37 -12.90 -5.07
N PRO A 268 36.94 -11.82 -4.52
CA PRO A 268 38.23 -11.32 -4.98
C PRO A 268 39.20 -12.50 -4.97
N PRO A 269 40.02 -12.67 -6.03
CA PRO A 269 40.91 -13.81 -6.14
C PRO A 269 41.74 -13.89 -4.86
N ALA A 270 41.68 -15.04 -4.19
CA ALA A 270 42.47 -15.29 -3.00
C ALA A 270 43.95 -15.05 -3.36
N THR A 271 44.54 -14.02 -2.77
CA THR A 271 45.97 -13.68 -2.87
C THR A 271 46.78 -14.53 -1.91
#